data_AF-A0A194RC47-F1
#
_entry.id   AF-A0A194RC47-F1
#
_cell.length_a   1.000
_cell.length_b   1.000
_cell.length_c   1.000
_cell.angle_alpha   90.00
_cell.angle_beta   90.00
_cell.angle_gamma   90.00
#
_symmetry.space_group_name_H-M   'P 1'
#
loop_
_entity.id
_entity.type
_entity.pdbx_description
1 polymer ?
#
loop_
_entity_poly.entity_id
_entity_poly.type
_entity_poly.pdbx_seq_one_letter_code
_entity_poly.pdbx_strand_id
1 'polypeptide(L)'
;MDLTEETKKLSIIDENLQTKRTGYIDWQEYFMATAFLAAKRSKDPSFQVGACVVNRDNKIVGIGYNGMPIGCNDDEFPWGKNTPSPLDSKYLYVCHAEMNAIVNKNSADVKDCIIYVGLFPCNECAKIIIQSGITEVVYLSDKNGHKPTYIASKRMFDAAGVKYCENLQTKRTGYIDWQEYFMATAFLAAKRSKDPSFQVGACVVNRDNKIVGIGYNGMPIGCNDDEFPWGKNTPSPLDSKYLYDQDKQETSLSVGYYENLMGNLHKGEFGCIYIFPCNECAKIIIQSGITEVVYLSDKNGHKPTYIASKRMFDAAGVKYWQFKPKNDKIVINFTGIDWENMSPSK
;
A
#
# COMPACT_ATOMS: atom_id res chain seq x y z
N MET A 1 15.06 -14.67 15.90
CA MET A 1 14.35 -14.04 17.02
C MET A 1 15.07 -14.49 18.27
N ASP A 2 15.90 -13.61 18.84
CA ASP A 2 16.58 -13.91 20.09
C ASP A 2 15.60 -13.66 21.25
N LEU A 3 15.01 -14.75 21.74
CA LEU A 3 14.01 -14.72 22.81
C LEU A 3 14.62 -14.26 24.15
N THR A 4 15.94 -14.32 24.30
CA THR A 4 16.63 -13.94 25.55
C THR A 4 16.88 -12.43 25.67
N GLU A 5 16.98 -11.70 24.56
CA GLU A 5 17.00 -10.24 24.58
C GLU A 5 15.59 -9.64 24.75
N GLU A 6 14.56 -10.22 24.12
CA GLU A 6 13.18 -9.72 24.24
C GLU A 6 12.62 -9.90 25.66
N THR A 7 12.98 -10.98 26.35
CA THR A 7 12.53 -11.23 27.74
C THR A 7 13.06 -10.21 28.73
N LYS A 8 14.22 -9.59 28.47
CA LYS A 8 14.76 -8.49 29.29
C LYS A 8 14.01 -7.16 29.11
N LYS A 9 13.28 -6.99 28.00
CA LYS A 9 12.44 -5.80 27.72
C LYS A 9 11.00 -5.92 28.23
N LEU A 10 10.62 -7.06 28.82
CA LEU A 10 9.29 -7.28 29.39
C LEU A 10 9.04 -6.55 30.71
N SER A 11 10.05 -5.88 31.29
CA SER A 11 9.90 -5.11 32.53
C SER A 11 9.64 -3.63 32.26
N ILE A 12 8.66 -3.11 33.01
CA ILE A 12 8.12 -1.74 33.10
C ILE A 12 6.90 -1.52 32.20
N ILE A 13 5.72 -1.82 32.77
CA ILE A 13 4.44 -1.26 32.34
C ILE A 13 4.32 0.08 33.07
N ASP A 14 4.23 1.18 32.33
CA ASP A 14 3.89 2.49 32.87
C ASP A 14 2.47 2.45 33.44
N GLU A 15 2.34 2.63 34.77
CA GLU A 15 1.08 2.43 35.52
C GLU A 15 -0.04 3.41 35.13
N ASN A 16 0.23 4.39 34.24
CA ASN A 16 -0.72 5.42 33.82
C ASN A 16 -1.26 5.27 32.37
N LEU A 17 -1.02 4.16 31.67
CA LEU A 17 -1.52 3.97 30.29
C LEU A 17 -2.98 3.50 30.25
N GLN A 18 -3.91 4.44 30.07
CA GLN A 18 -5.35 4.14 29.89
C GLN A 18 -5.76 3.77 28.44
N THR A 19 -4.81 3.66 27.51
CA THR A 19 -5.10 3.42 26.08
C THR A 19 -4.49 2.13 25.58
N LYS A 20 -5.21 1.43 24.68
CA LYS A 20 -4.74 0.23 24.00
C LYS A 20 -3.40 0.50 23.29
N ARG A 21 -2.43 -0.42 23.41
CA ARG A 21 -1.13 -0.35 22.73
C ARG A 21 -1.32 -0.16 21.23
N THR A 22 -0.52 0.70 20.60
CA THR A 22 -0.45 0.82 19.14
C THR A 22 0.54 -0.21 18.57
N GLY A 23 0.27 -0.77 17.40
CA GLY A 23 1.16 -1.76 16.76
C GLY A 23 1.13 -3.17 17.38
N TYR A 24 0.00 -3.59 17.96
CA TYR A 24 -0.24 -5.00 18.25
C TYR A 24 -0.69 -5.72 16.98
N ILE A 25 -0.27 -6.97 16.83
CA ILE A 25 -0.69 -7.83 15.72
C ILE A 25 -2.17 -8.16 15.87
N ASP A 26 -2.89 -8.18 14.76
CA ASP A 26 -4.28 -8.63 14.76
C ASP A 26 -4.37 -10.17 14.82
N TRP A 27 -5.59 -10.69 14.97
CA TRP A 27 -5.82 -12.13 15.09
C TRP A 27 -5.43 -12.91 13.84
N GLN A 28 -5.75 -12.42 12.64
CA GLN A 28 -5.42 -13.10 11.39
C GLN A 28 -3.90 -13.13 11.17
N GLU A 29 -3.22 -12.02 11.48
CA GLU A 29 -1.76 -11.93 11.49
C GLU A 29 -1.15 -12.92 12.49
N TYR A 30 -1.67 -12.96 13.72
CA TYR A 30 -1.20 -13.88 14.75
C TYR A 30 -1.35 -15.36 14.33
N PHE A 31 -2.50 -15.76 13.78
CA PHE A 31 -2.74 -17.14 13.38
C PHE A 31 -1.93 -17.55 12.14
N MET A 32 -1.82 -16.66 11.15
CA MET A 32 -0.96 -16.90 9.99
C MET A 32 0.52 -16.93 10.40
N ALA A 33 0.97 -16.01 11.26
CA ALA A 33 2.33 -16.02 11.81
C ALA A 33 2.62 -17.32 12.57
N THR A 34 1.64 -17.84 13.33
CA THR A 34 1.75 -19.13 14.01
C THR A 34 1.93 -20.28 13.01
N ALA A 35 1.19 -20.29 11.90
CA ALA A 35 1.38 -21.27 10.83
C ALA A 35 2.80 -21.18 10.23
N PHE A 36 3.30 -19.97 9.97
CA PHE A 36 4.68 -19.78 9.47
C PHE A 36 5.75 -20.15 10.49
N LEU A 37 5.51 -19.91 11.78
CA LEU A 37 6.39 -20.33 12.86
C LEU A 37 6.43 -21.86 12.96
N ALA A 38 5.28 -22.52 12.85
CA ALA A 38 5.18 -23.97 12.80
C ALA A 38 5.95 -24.54 11.60
N ALA A 39 5.88 -23.90 10.43
CA ALA A 39 6.63 -24.32 9.24
C ALA A 39 8.15 -24.43 9.51
N LYS A 40 8.71 -23.57 10.39
CA LYS A 40 10.14 -23.63 10.77
C LYS A 40 10.55 -24.91 11.51
N ARG A 41 9.60 -25.74 11.94
CA ARG A 41 9.86 -27.06 12.54
C ARG A 41 10.05 -28.17 11.51
N SER A 42 9.63 -27.94 10.26
CA SER A 42 9.78 -28.92 9.18
C SER A 42 11.26 -29.16 8.85
N LYS A 43 11.63 -30.43 8.65
CA LYS A 43 12.96 -30.85 8.18
C LYS A 43 13.04 -31.05 6.68
N ASP A 44 11.94 -30.86 5.95
CA ASP A 44 11.92 -30.98 4.50
C ASP A 44 12.86 -29.93 3.89
N PRO A 45 13.90 -30.30 3.12
CA PRO A 45 14.88 -29.36 2.59
C PRO A 45 14.31 -28.48 1.47
N SER A 46 13.18 -28.85 0.88
CA SER A 46 12.62 -28.16 -0.29
C SER A 46 11.48 -27.21 0.03
N PHE A 47 10.55 -27.63 0.88
CA PHE A 47 9.32 -26.89 1.14
C PHE A 47 8.94 -27.01 2.60
N GLN A 48 8.86 -25.88 3.29
CA GLN A 48 8.40 -25.81 4.67
C GLN A 48 7.05 -25.13 4.69
N VAL A 49 6.01 -25.90 5.01
CA VAL A 49 4.63 -25.44 5.09
C VAL A 49 4.14 -25.70 6.51
N GLY A 50 3.38 -24.75 7.04
CA GLY A 50 2.71 -24.88 8.33
C GLY A 50 1.24 -24.51 8.22
N ALA A 51 0.49 -24.99 9.21
CA ALA A 51 -0.94 -24.83 9.32
C ALA A 51 -1.33 -24.59 10.79
N CYS A 52 -2.36 -23.76 11.00
CA CYS A 52 -2.90 -23.43 12.31
C CYS A 52 -4.43 -23.49 12.25
N VAL A 53 -5.05 -24.34 13.06
CA VAL A 53 -6.51 -24.48 13.15
C VAL A 53 -7.00 -23.70 14.35
N VAL A 54 -8.04 -22.89 14.16
CA VAL A 54 -8.58 -21.96 15.14
C VAL A 54 -10.09 -22.12 15.21
N ASN A 55 -10.64 -22.14 16.42
CA ASN A 55 -12.08 -22.20 16.64
C ASN A 55 -12.73 -20.79 16.60
N ARG A 56 -14.06 -20.72 16.73
CA ARG A 56 -14.82 -19.46 16.71
C ARG A 56 -14.52 -18.50 17.87
N ASP A 57 -13.90 -19.00 18.95
CA ASP A 57 -13.47 -18.19 20.09
C ASP A 57 -12.06 -17.60 19.90
N ASN A 58 -11.47 -17.70 18.70
CA ASN A 58 -10.08 -17.32 18.43
C ASN A 58 -9.05 -18.11 19.27
N LYS A 59 -9.35 -19.36 19.59
CA LYS A 59 -8.41 -20.27 20.28
C LYS A 59 -7.77 -21.21 19.27
N ILE A 60 -6.44 -21.34 19.34
CA ILE A 60 -5.72 -22.31 18.54
C ILE A 60 -6.04 -23.72 19.07
N VAL A 61 -6.63 -24.53 18.20
CA VAL A 61 -7.04 -25.90 18.52
C VAL A 61 -6.22 -26.97 17.83
N GLY A 62 -5.33 -26.59 16.90
CA GLY A 62 -4.42 -27.50 16.23
C GLY A 62 -3.30 -26.75 15.51
N ILE A 63 -2.09 -27.31 15.52
CA ILE A 63 -0.92 -26.76 14.80
C ILE A 63 -0.23 -27.91 14.09
N GLY A 64 0.18 -27.67 12.84
CA GLY A 64 0.87 -28.66 12.03
C GLY A 64 1.93 -28.05 11.12
N TYR A 65 2.88 -28.89 10.74
CA TYR A 65 3.88 -28.62 9.70
C TYR A 65 4.12 -29.90 8.91
N ASN A 66 4.66 -29.79 7.69
CA ASN A 66 4.94 -30.99 6.89
C ASN A 66 6.14 -31.78 7.44
N GLY A 67 5.98 -33.10 7.54
CA GLY A 67 6.97 -33.99 8.15
C GLY A 67 6.64 -35.47 7.93
N MET A 68 7.54 -36.37 8.32
CA MET A 68 7.25 -37.81 8.31
C MET A 68 6.19 -38.17 9.38
N PRO A 69 5.50 -39.31 9.25
CA PRO A 69 4.52 -39.77 10.23
C PRO A 69 5.15 -39.98 11.61
N ILE A 70 4.33 -39.92 12.67
CA ILE A 70 4.80 -40.15 14.04
C ILE A 70 5.42 -41.55 14.14
N GLY A 71 6.66 -41.61 14.64
CA GLY A 71 7.43 -42.85 14.78
C GLY A 71 8.28 -43.22 13.57
N CYS A 72 8.17 -42.51 12.45
CA CYS A 72 9.07 -42.67 11.31
C CYS A 72 10.28 -41.73 11.46
N ASN A 73 11.50 -42.28 11.48
CA ASN A 73 12.72 -41.50 11.63
C ASN A 73 13.06 -40.74 10.33
N ASP A 74 13.19 -39.41 10.43
CA ASP A 74 13.51 -38.55 9.28
C ASP A 74 14.91 -38.81 8.67
N ASP A 75 15.79 -39.52 9.39
CA ASP A 75 17.12 -39.93 8.90
C ASP A 75 17.07 -41.27 8.12
N GLU A 76 16.01 -42.05 8.28
CA GLU A 76 15.81 -43.34 7.62
C GLU A 76 14.93 -43.21 6.37
N PHE A 77 13.96 -42.30 6.39
CA PHE A 77 13.02 -42.07 5.28
C PHE A 77 13.53 -41.01 4.30
N PRO A 78 13.27 -41.18 2.99
CA PRO A 78 13.88 -40.33 1.98
C PRO A 78 13.20 -38.94 1.89
N TRP A 79 14.02 -37.90 1.72
CA TRP A 79 13.58 -36.54 1.38
C TRP A 79 13.67 -36.21 -0.12
N GLY A 80 14.16 -37.15 -0.93
CA GLY A 80 14.37 -37.00 -2.37
C GLY A 80 13.07 -36.84 -3.16
N LYS A 81 13.16 -36.15 -4.30
CA LYS A 81 12.01 -35.92 -5.21
C LYS A 81 12.13 -36.64 -6.56
N ASN A 82 13.34 -36.71 -7.11
CA ASN A 82 13.61 -37.23 -8.45
C ASN A 82 14.42 -38.54 -8.31
N THR A 83 13.76 -39.58 -7.80
CA THR A 83 14.40 -40.87 -7.56
C THR A 83 13.92 -41.90 -8.58
N PRO A 84 14.77 -42.89 -8.93
CA PRO A 84 14.40 -43.94 -9.90
C PRO A 84 13.21 -44.77 -9.44
N SER A 85 13.10 -45.03 -8.12
CA SER A 85 11.98 -45.72 -7.51
C SER A 85 11.03 -44.73 -6.81
N PRO A 86 9.70 -44.90 -6.95
CA PRO A 86 8.73 -44.16 -6.14
C PRO A 86 8.92 -44.34 -4.64
N LEU A 87 9.42 -45.51 -4.20
CA LEU A 87 9.68 -45.80 -2.77
C LEU A 87 10.85 -45.01 -2.20
N ASP A 88 11.73 -44.48 -3.04
CA ASP A 88 12.82 -43.60 -2.63
C ASP A 88 12.40 -42.12 -2.64
N SER A 89 11.12 -41.84 -2.95
CA SER A 89 10.58 -40.50 -2.99
C SER A 89 9.86 -40.16 -1.70
N LYS A 90 10.04 -38.93 -1.21
CA LYS A 90 9.33 -38.43 -0.03
C LYS A 90 7.80 -38.41 -0.20
N TYR A 91 7.31 -38.33 -1.45
CA TYR A 91 5.90 -38.09 -1.74
C TYR A 91 4.96 -39.21 -1.24
N LEU A 92 5.48 -40.42 -1.04
CA LEU A 92 4.70 -41.53 -0.48
C LEU A 92 4.59 -41.50 1.06
N TYR A 93 5.49 -40.80 1.75
CA TYR A 93 5.61 -40.86 3.21
C TYR A 93 5.26 -39.54 3.89
N VAL A 94 5.53 -38.41 3.25
CA VAL A 94 5.39 -37.10 3.89
C VAL A 94 3.92 -36.76 4.19
N CYS A 95 3.64 -36.40 5.43
CA CYS A 95 2.37 -35.81 5.83
C CYS A 95 2.43 -34.30 5.60
N HIS A 96 1.37 -33.75 5.01
CA HIS A 96 1.21 -32.32 4.81
C HIS A 96 0.85 -31.59 6.12
N ALA A 97 1.08 -30.28 6.17
CA ALA A 97 0.86 -29.48 7.36
C ALA A 97 -0.60 -29.49 7.81
N GLU A 98 -1.53 -29.43 6.86
CA GLU A 98 -2.98 -29.40 7.08
C GLU A 98 -3.46 -30.68 7.77
N MET A 99 -2.98 -31.83 7.29
CA MET A 99 -3.26 -33.14 7.90
C MET A 99 -2.74 -33.18 9.33
N ASN A 100 -1.49 -32.79 9.55
CA ASN A 100 -0.88 -32.80 10.87
C ASN A 100 -1.59 -31.82 11.82
N ALA A 101 -2.04 -30.66 11.36
CA ALA A 101 -2.76 -29.70 12.20
C ALA A 101 -4.12 -30.23 12.68
N ILE A 102 -4.83 -30.98 11.84
CA ILE A 102 -6.13 -31.59 12.17
C ILE A 102 -5.97 -32.81 13.10
N VAL A 103 -4.92 -33.60 12.88
CA VAL A 103 -4.63 -34.79 13.70
C VAL A 103 -4.09 -34.39 15.07
N ASN A 104 -3.22 -33.38 15.15
CA ASN A 104 -2.62 -32.86 16.38
C ASN A 104 -3.55 -31.93 17.18
N LYS A 105 -4.86 -32.01 16.95
CA LYS A 105 -5.82 -31.16 17.64
C LYS A 105 -5.83 -31.43 19.15
N ASN A 106 -5.98 -30.38 19.95
CA ASN A 106 -6.16 -30.46 21.40
C ASN A 106 -7.65 -30.40 21.82
N SER A 107 -8.55 -30.65 20.86
CA SER A 107 -10.00 -30.58 20.98
C SER A 107 -10.64 -31.88 20.50
N ALA A 108 -11.90 -32.13 20.88
CA ALA A 108 -12.63 -33.33 20.48
C ALA A 108 -12.81 -33.38 18.95
N ASP A 109 -13.10 -32.24 18.33
CA ASP A 109 -13.24 -32.06 16.89
C ASP A 109 -12.77 -30.66 16.47
N VAL A 110 -12.67 -30.46 15.16
CA VAL A 110 -12.36 -29.16 14.53
C VAL A 110 -13.53 -28.69 13.66
N LYS A 111 -14.75 -29.08 14.05
CA LYS A 111 -15.95 -28.67 13.32
C LYS A 111 -16.12 -27.16 13.48
N ASP A 112 -16.59 -26.52 12.41
CA ASP A 112 -16.85 -25.07 12.38
C ASP A 112 -15.61 -24.19 12.63
N CYS A 113 -14.41 -24.78 12.53
CA CYS A 113 -13.14 -24.09 12.69
C CYS A 113 -12.66 -23.47 11.37
N ILE A 114 -11.64 -22.63 11.50
CA ILE A 114 -10.90 -21.98 10.41
C ILE A 114 -9.48 -22.54 10.39
N ILE A 115 -8.95 -22.88 9.23
CA ILE A 115 -7.54 -23.29 9.08
C ILE A 115 -6.74 -22.23 8.32
N TYR A 116 -5.66 -21.75 8.94
CA TYR A 116 -4.69 -20.83 8.37
C TYR A 116 -3.51 -21.62 7.83
N VAL A 117 -3.17 -21.46 6.55
CA VAL A 117 -2.13 -22.25 5.87
C VAL A 117 -1.21 -21.38 5.03
N GLY A 118 0.09 -21.72 4.99
CA GLY A 118 1.04 -20.96 4.16
C GLY A 118 0.85 -21.13 2.65
N LEU A 119 0.33 -22.28 2.21
CA LEU A 119 0.10 -22.63 0.81
C LEU A 119 -1.31 -23.21 0.66
N PHE A 120 -2.02 -22.89 -0.43
CA PHE A 120 -3.35 -23.42 -0.70
C PHE A 120 -3.37 -24.96 -0.61
N PRO A 121 -4.37 -25.60 0.01
CA PRO A 121 -4.37 -27.05 0.21
C PRO A 121 -4.48 -27.86 -1.08
N CYS A 122 -3.75 -28.97 -1.17
CA CYS A 122 -3.93 -29.94 -2.26
C CYS A 122 -5.28 -30.69 -2.13
N ASN A 123 -5.66 -31.47 -3.15
CA ASN A 123 -6.91 -32.23 -3.14
C ASN A 123 -7.01 -33.23 -1.98
N GLU A 124 -5.92 -33.91 -1.60
CA GLU A 124 -5.96 -34.86 -0.47
C GLU A 124 -6.17 -34.13 0.87
N CYS A 125 -5.52 -32.99 1.06
CA CYS A 125 -5.75 -32.15 2.24
C CYS A 125 -7.16 -31.57 2.27
N ALA A 126 -7.70 -31.17 1.12
CA ALA A 126 -9.08 -30.70 1.01
C ALA A 126 -10.10 -31.74 1.46
N LYS A 127 -9.93 -33.01 1.08
CA LYS A 127 -10.78 -34.11 1.57
C LYS A 127 -10.77 -34.17 3.10
N ILE A 128 -9.60 -34.10 3.73
CA ILE A 128 -9.46 -34.16 5.19
C ILE A 128 -10.06 -32.91 5.86
N ILE A 129 -9.85 -31.72 5.29
CA ILE A 129 -10.43 -30.47 5.78
C ILE A 129 -11.96 -30.54 5.76
N ILE A 130 -12.55 -30.96 4.64
CA ILE A 130 -14.01 -31.10 4.48
C ILE A 130 -14.56 -32.13 5.47
N GLN A 131 -13.96 -33.32 5.52
CA GLN A 131 -14.44 -34.41 6.38
C GLN A 131 -14.27 -34.10 7.87
N SER A 132 -13.32 -33.24 8.25
CA SER A 132 -13.13 -32.82 9.65
C SER A 132 -14.10 -31.72 10.10
N GLY A 133 -14.90 -31.17 9.18
CA GLY A 133 -15.92 -30.17 9.46
C GLY A 133 -15.41 -28.73 9.52
N ILE A 134 -14.18 -28.47 9.07
CA ILE A 134 -13.63 -27.11 8.94
C ILE A 134 -14.42 -26.36 7.86
N THR A 135 -14.86 -25.15 8.18
CA THR A 135 -15.76 -24.35 7.32
C THR A 135 -15.05 -23.27 6.53
N GLU A 136 -13.81 -22.94 6.89
CA GLU A 136 -13.04 -21.88 6.24
C GLU A 136 -11.54 -22.17 6.16
N VAL A 137 -10.94 -21.84 5.01
CA VAL A 137 -9.50 -21.96 4.73
C VAL A 137 -8.93 -20.58 4.40
N VAL A 138 -8.02 -20.10 5.22
CA VAL A 138 -7.29 -18.85 5.00
C VAL A 138 -5.87 -19.19 4.55
N TYR A 139 -5.46 -18.78 3.34
CA TYR A 139 -4.17 -19.18 2.77
C TYR A 139 -3.30 -17.99 2.34
N LEU A 140 -1.97 -18.06 2.44
CA LEU A 140 -1.12 -16.94 2.00
C LEU A 140 -0.73 -16.99 0.51
N SER A 141 -0.65 -18.18 -0.09
CA SER A 141 -0.19 -18.32 -1.47
C SER A 141 -0.97 -19.40 -2.22
N ASP A 142 -1.39 -19.09 -3.44
CA ASP A 142 -1.97 -20.04 -4.42
C ASP A 142 -1.10 -20.21 -5.67
N LYS A 143 0.23 -20.18 -5.50
CA LYS A 143 1.19 -20.28 -6.64
C LYS A 143 1.04 -21.53 -7.52
N ASN A 144 0.44 -22.60 -6.98
CA ASN A 144 0.21 -23.86 -7.70
C ASN A 144 -1.24 -24.03 -8.17
N GLY A 145 -2.09 -23.00 -8.04
CA GLY A 145 -3.53 -23.08 -8.28
C GLY A 145 -3.97 -23.52 -9.68
N HIS A 146 -3.06 -23.46 -10.66
CA HIS A 146 -3.26 -23.92 -12.03
C HIS A 146 -3.13 -25.44 -12.19
N LYS A 147 -2.53 -26.17 -11.24
CA LYS A 147 -2.33 -27.62 -11.37
C LYS A 147 -3.63 -28.38 -11.07
N PRO A 148 -3.89 -29.52 -11.73
CA PRO A 148 -5.13 -30.30 -11.54
C PRO A 148 -5.45 -30.64 -10.09
N THR A 149 -4.44 -30.90 -9.26
CA THR A 149 -4.59 -31.17 -7.82
C THR A 149 -5.23 -30.02 -7.06
N TYR A 150 -4.85 -28.77 -7.34
CA TYR A 150 -5.40 -27.59 -6.65
C TYR A 150 -6.71 -27.12 -7.28
N ILE A 151 -6.92 -27.35 -8.59
CA ILE A 151 -8.22 -27.14 -9.23
C ILE A 151 -9.26 -28.10 -8.64
N ALA A 152 -8.92 -29.38 -8.47
CA ALA A 152 -9.79 -30.36 -7.83
C ALA A 152 -10.09 -29.98 -6.36
N SER A 153 -9.09 -29.48 -5.63
CA SER A 153 -9.24 -28.93 -4.27
C SER A 153 -10.32 -27.84 -4.22
N LYS A 154 -10.22 -26.80 -5.07
CA LYS A 154 -11.22 -25.73 -5.16
C LYS A 154 -12.61 -26.24 -5.48
N ARG A 155 -12.74 -27.13 -6.48
CA ARG A 155 -14.03 -27.76 -6.83
C ARG A 155 -14.66 -28.51 -5.66
N MET A 156 -13.87 -29.20 -4.85
CA MET A 156 -14.36 -29.90 -3.66
C MET A 156 -14.79 -28.92 -2.57
N PHE A 157 -14.01 -27.86 -2.31
CA PHE A 157 -14.41 -26.83 -1.35
C PHE A 157 -15.69 -26.11 -1.76
N ASP A 158 -15.81 -25.72 -3.04
CA ASP A 158 -17.02 -25.10 -3.60
C ASP A 158 -18.24 -26.02 -3.44
N ALA A 159 -18.10 -27.30 -3.79
CA ALA A 159 -19.18 -28.29 -3.68
C ALA A 159 -19.59 -28.57 -2.22
N ALA A 160 -18.63 -28.54 -1.29
CA ALA A 160 -18.86 -28.78 0.13
C ALA A 160 -19.30 -27.51 0.90
N GLY A 161 -19.27 -26.34 0.26
CA GLY A 161 -19.57 -25.06 0.93
C GLY A 161 -18.49 -24.59 1.91
N VAL A 162 -17.25 -25.08 1.77
CA VAL A 162 -16.10 -24.61 2.55
C VAL A 162 -15.57 -23.34 1.92
N LYS A 163 -15.57 -22.24 2.68
CA LYS A 163 -15.05 -20.95 2.20
C LYS A 163 -13.53 -21.00 2.13
N TYR A 164 -12.95 -20.36 1.14
CA TYR A 164 -11.51 -20.13 1.13
C TYR A 164 -11.20 -18.72 0.67
N CYS A 165 -10.26 -18.07 1.33
CA CYS A 165 -9.81 -16.73 1.01
C CYS A 165 -8.29 -16.61 1.14
N GLU A 166 -7.70 -15.87 0.23
CA GLU A 166 -6.29 -15.52 0.35
C GLU A 166 -6.17 -14.50 1.49
N ASN A 167 -5.24 -14.73 2.42
CA ASN A 167 -4.78 -13.77 3.41
C ASN A 167 -3.94 -12.70 2.70
N LEU A 168 -4.60 -11.99 1.78
CA LEU A 168 -4.07 -10.78 1.20
C LEU A 168 -3.92 -9.83 2.37
N GLN A 169 -2.66 -9.52 2.71
CA GLN A 169 -2.32 -8.41 3.59
C GLN A 169 -3.34 -7.28 3.36
N THR A 170 -4.20 -7.01 4.35
CA THR A 170 -4.87 -5.72 4.35
C THR A 170 -3.74 -4.74 4.58
N LYS A 171 -3.29 -4.10 3.49
CA LYS A 171 -2.40 -2.93 3.53
C LYS A 171 -2.74 -2.12 4.79
N ARG A 172 -1.74 -1.82 5.62
CA ARG A 172 -1.88 -1.10 6.91
C ARG A 172 -3.12 -0.22 6.92
N THR A 173 -4.14 -0.51 7.72
CA THR A 173 -5.30 0.38 7.80
C THR A 173 -4.85 1.81 8.16
N GLY A 174 -5.25 2.80 7.35
CA GLY A 174 -4.82 4.20 7.51
C GLY A 174 -3.58 4.62 6.71
N TYR A 175 -3.17 3.88 5.67
CA TYR A 175 -2.23 4.42 4.67
C TYR A 175 -2.93 5.47 3.78
N ILE A 176 -2.22 6.52 3.40
CA ILE A 176 -2.72 7.53 2.46
C ILE A 176 -2.74 6.96 1.05
N ASP A 177 -3.84 7.16 0.30
CA ASP A 177 -3.88 6.72 -1.09
C ASP A 177 -3.02 7.62 -2.00
N TRP A 178 -2.77 7.15 -3.23
CA TRP A 178 -1.91 7.88 -4.16
C TRP A 178 -2.43 9.28 -4.49
N GLN A 179 -3.73 9.45 -4.69
CA GLN A 179 -4.31 10.75 -5.03
C GLN A 179 -4.21 11.72 -3.85
N GLU A 180 -4.48 11.23 -2.63
CA GLU A 180 -4.27 11.98 -1.39
C GLU A 180 -2.80 12.36 -1.20
N TYR A 181 -1.87 11.43 -1.44
CA TYR A 181 -0.44 11.68 -1.35
C TYR A 181 0.05 12.75 -2.34
N PHE A 182 -0.38 12.66 -3.60
CA PHE A 182 0.03 13.63 -4.63
C PHE A 182 -0.60 15.01 -4.41
N MET A 183 -1.88 15.07 -4.02
CA MET A 183 -2.52 16.31 -3.62
C MET A 183 -1.84 16.92 -2.39
N ALA A 184 -1.53 16.12 -1.37
CA ALA A 184 -0.81 16.56 -0.19
C ALA A 184 0.59 17.10 -0.54
N THR A 185 1.28 16.47 -1.49
CA THR A 185 2.58 16.93 -1.99
C THR A 185 2.47 18.29 -2.67
N ALA A 186 1.45 18.51 -3.50
CA ALA A 186 1.19 19.81 -4.11
C ALA A 186 0.88 20.89 -3.05
N PHE A 187 0.08 20.57 -2.03
CA PHE A 187 -0.21 21.47 -0.91
C PHE A 187 1.03 21.79 -0.07
N LEU A 188 1.90 20.80 0.15
CA LEU A 188 3.16 20.98 0.86
C LEU A 188 4.13 21.85 0.04
N ALA A 189 4.19 21.65 -1.27
CA ALA A 189 4.97 22.49 -2.18
C ALA A 189 4.51 23.95 -2.14
N ALA A 190 3.20 24.20 -2.08
CA ALA A 190 2.65 25.55 -1.95
C ALA A 190 3.20 26.31 -0.73
N LYS A 191 3.54 25.61 0.35
CA LYS A 191 4.14 26.22 1.56
C LYS A 191 5.54 26.79 1.34
N ARG A 192 6.18 26.52 0.19
CA ARG A 192 7.43 27.18 -0.21
C ARG A 192 7.24 28.55 -0.85
N SER A 193 6.02 28.89 -1.28
CA SER A 193 5.72 30.20 -1.87
C SER A 193 5.89 31.31 -0.83
N LYS A 194 6.58 32.39 -1.21
CA LYS A 194 6.71 33.62 -0.43
C LYS A 194 5.59 34.64 -0.70
N ASP A 195 4.66 34.37 -1.61
CA ASP A 195 3.53 35.26 -1.90
C ASP A 195 2.63 35.38 -0.64
N PRO A 196 2.46 36.57 -0.05
CA PRO A 196 1.68 36.73 1.18
C PRO A 196 0.17 36.59 0.97
N SER A 197 -0.30 36.68 -0.27
CA SER A 197 -1.74 36.68 -0.59
C SER A 197 -2.28 35.31 -0.97
N PHE A 198 -1.54 34.55 -1.77
CA PHE A 198 -2.02 33.28 -2.32
C PHE A 198 -0.85 32.31 -2.48
N GLN A 199 -1.00 31.09 -1.96
CA GLN A 199 0.00 30.03 -2.08
C GLN A 199 -0.60 28.86 -2.85
N VAL A 200 0.07 28.48 -3.93
CA VAL A 200 -0.41 27.54 -4.94
C VAL A 200 0.75 26.62 -5.29
N GLY A 201 0.52 25.31 -5.26
CA GLY A 201 1.53 24.30 -5.60
C GLY A 201 1.03 23.30 -6.62
N ALA A 202 1.93 22.68 -7.35
CA ALA A 202 1.63 21.61 -8.29
C ALA A 202 2.57 20.43 -8.05
N CYS A 203 2.06 19.25 -8.34
CA CYS A 203 2.80 18.01 -8.45
C CYS A 203 2.45 17.42 -9.80
N VAL A 204 3.44 16.96 -10.56
CA VAL A 204 3.28 16.23 -11.82
C VAL A 204 3.73 14.80 -11.60
N VAL A 205 2.88 13.86 -12.00
CA VAL A 205 3.07 12.43 -11.74
C VAL A 205 2.85 11.64 -13.03
N ASN A 206 3.76 10.73 -13.36
CA ASN A 206 3.61 9.86 -14.54
C ASN A 206 2.67 8.66 -14.28
N ARG A 207 2.44 7.84 -15.30
CA ARG A 207 1.53 6.67 -15.24
C ARG A 207 1.97 5.59 -14.24
N ASP A 208 3.25 5.57 -13.88
CA ASP A 208 3.81 4.63 -12.89
C ASP A 208 3.69 5.16 -11.45
N ASN A 209 2.93 6.24 -11.22
CA ASN A 209 2.81 6.91 -9.92
C ASN A 209 4.13 7.50 -9.40
N LYS A 210 5.05 7.89 -10.31
CA LYS A 210 6.29 8.57 -9.95
C LYS A 210 6.13 10.08 -10.11
N ILE A 211 6.55 10.83 -9.10
CA ILE A 211 6.60 12.29 -9.18
C ILE A 211 7.76 12.67 -10.11
N VAL A 212 7.42 13.37 -11.19
CA VAL A 212 8.38 13.84 -12.20
C VAL A 212 8.65 15.35 -12.10
N GLY A 213 7.79 16.08 -11.37
CA GLY A 213 7.98 17.51 -11.13
C GLY A 213 7.13 18.02 -9.97
N ILE A 214 7.65 19.01 -9.26
CA ILE A 214 6.93 19.73 -8.20
C ILE A 214 7.20 21.23 -8.40
N GLY A 215 6.17 22.05 -8.24
CA GLY A 215 6.26 23.49 -8.43
C GLY A 215 5.39 24.26 -7.44
N TYR A 216 5.69 25.55 -7.29
CA TYR A 216 4.90 26.50 -6.51
C TYR A 216 5.00 27.90 -7.13
N ASN A 217 4.07 28.80 -6.82
CA ASN A 217 4.11 30.18 -7.32
C ASN A 217 5.24 30.98 -6.65
N GLY A 218 6.03 31.68 -7.46
CA GLY A 218 7.17 32.49 -7.04
C GLY A 218 7.71 33.32 -8.21
N MET A 219 8.68 34.20 -7.94
CA MET A 219 9.39 34.92 -8.99
C MET A 219 10.27 33.97 -9.83
N PRO A 220 10.66 34.35 -11.06
CA PRO A 220 11.58 33.57 -11.87
C PRO A 220 12.90 33.24 -11.17
N ILE A 221 13.54 32.15 -11.58
CA ILE A 221 14.85 31.74 -11.04
C ILE A 221 15.86 32.87 -11.26
N GLY A 222 16.58 33.25 -10.21
CA GLY A 222 17.56 34.34 -10.23
C GLY A 222 16.99 35.70 -9.85
N CYS A 223 15.66 35.84 -9.72
CA CYS A 223 15.03 37.00 -9.12
C CYS A 223 14.81 36.74 -7.62
N ASN A 224 15.29 37.63 -6.76
CA ASN A 224 15.08 37.50 -5.32
C ASN A 224 13.63 37.90 -4.96
N ASP A 225 12.86 36.94 -4.44
CA ASP A 225 11.48 37.15 -3.97
C ASP A 225 11.35 38.26 -2.91
N ASP A 226 12.45 38.62 -2.22
CA ASP A 226 12.48 39.68 -1.20
C ASP A 226 12.72 41.08 -1.79
N GLU A 227 13.23 41.16 -3.02
CA GLU A 227 13.52 42.43 -3.73
C GLU A 227 12.38 42.86 -4.65
N PHE A 228 11.61 41.90 -5.17
CA PHE A 228 10.50 42.18 -6.09
C PHE A 228 9.17 42.39 -5.35
N PRO A 229 8.35 43.36 -5.77
CA PRO A 229 7.17 43.75 -5.02
C PRO A 229 5.98 42.81 -5.21
N TRP A 230 5.35 42.43 -4.09
CA TRP A 230 4.16 41.58 -4.03
C TRP A 230 2.83 42.36 -3.92
N GLY A 231 2.90 43.70 -3.97
CA GLY A 231 1.79 44.60 -3.66
C GLY A 231 0.60 44.48 -4.61
N LYS A 232 -0.62 44.49 -4.06
CA LYS A 232 -1.88 44.49 -4.84
C LYS A 232 -2.41 45.89 -5.20
N ASN A 233 -2.04 46.89 -4.39
CA ASN A 233 -2.55 48.26 -4.48
C ASN A 233 -1.36 49.22 -4.42
N THR A 234 -0.57 49.28 -5.49
CA THR A 234 0.58 50.17 -5.60
C THR A 234 0.29 51.35 -6.52
N PRO A 235 0.92 52.51 -6.28
CA PRO A 235 0.71 53.70 -7.12
C PRO A 235 1.15 53.48 -8.58
N SER A 236 2.20 52.70 -8.79
CA SER A 236 2.66 52.28 -10.11
C SER A 236 2.28 50.82 -10.38
N PRO A 237 1.80 50.49 -11.59
CA PRO A 237 1.66 49.12 -12.04
C PRO A 237 2.98 48.33 -11.94
N LEU A 238 4.13 49.01 -12.09
CA LEU A 238 5.48 48.45 -11.97
C LEU A 238 5.83 47.92 -10.57
N ASP A 239 5.16 48.46 -9.56
CA ASP A 239 5.32 48.05 -8.18
C ASP A 239 4.29 46.98 -7.78
N SER A 240 3.49 46.50 -8.73
CA SER A 240 2.52 45.45 -8.50
C SER A 240 2.96 44.15 -9.14
N LYS A 241 2.64 43.04 -8.46
CA LYS A 241 2.68 41.73 -9.12
C LYS A 241 1.72 41.63 -10.30
N TYR A 242 0.75 42.54 -10.45
CA TYR A 242 -0.27 42.52 -11.51
C TYR A 242 0.11 43.31 -12.78
N LEU A 243 1.41 43.38 -13.11
CA LEU A 243 2.03 44.24 -14.12
C LEU A 243 1.29 44.40 -15.47
N TYR A 244 0.47 43.43 -15.87
CA TYR A 244 -0.22 43.41 -17.17
C TYR A 244 -1.71 43.07 -17.10
N ASP A 245 -2.33 43.15 -15.93
CA ASP A 245 -3.72 42.72 -15.74
C ASP A 245 -4.62 43.91 -15.36
N GLN A 246 -5.35 44.47 -16.35
CA GLN A 246 -6.29 45.57 -16.12
C GLN A 246 -7.42 45.20 -15.14
N ASP A 247 -7.68 43.90 -14.94
CA ASP A 247 -8.68 43.36 -14.02
C ASP A 247 -8.09 42.88 -12.68
N LYS A 248 -6.78 43.07 -12.43
CA LYS A 248 -6.06 42.50 -11.27
C LYS A 248 -6.27 40.97 -11.14
N GLN A 249 -6.42 40.25 -12.24
CA GLN A 249 -6.51 38.78 -12.20
C GLN A 249 -5.15 38.16 -11.91
N GLU A 250 -5.16 36.92 -11.41
CA GLU A 250 -4.06 36.18 -10.76
C GLU A 250 -2.86 35.82 -11.68
N THR A 251 -2.55 36.65 -12.69
CA THR A 251 -1.87 36.24 -13.91
C THR A 251 -0.54 36.92 -14.21
N SER A 252 -0.07 37.86 -13.39
CA SER A 252 1.24 38.48 -13.62
C SER A 252 2.24 38.14 -12.51
N LEU A 253 3.47 37.84 -12.95
CA LEU A 253 4.67 37.55 -12.16
C LEU A 253 4.83 36.20 -11.43
N SER A 254 3.88 35.26 -11.49
CA SER A 254 4.11 33.86 -11.05
C SER A 254 4.68 32.96 -12.16
N VAL A 255 5.57 33.49 -13.01
CA VAL A 255 6.20 32.75 -14.12
C VAL A 255 7.07 31.59 -13.61
N GLY A 256 7.53 31.64 -12.36
CA GLY A 256 8.27 30.56 -11.69
C GLY A 256 7.48 29.26 -11.49
N TYR A 257 6.15 29.27 -11.70
CA TYR A 257 5.31 28.08 -11.52
C TYR A 257 5.57 26.99 -12.57
N TYR A 258 5.82 27.35 -13.83
CA TYR A 258 5.94 26.39 -14.93
C TYR A 258 7.38 26.12 -15.37
N GLU A 259 8.29 27.09 -15.30
CA GLU A 259 9.69 26.85 -15.66
C GLU A 259 10.36 25.80 -14.74
N ASN A 260 10.08 25.87 -13.43
CA ASN A 260 10.53 24.85 -12.46
C ASN A 260 9.88 23.48 -12.70
N LEU A 261 8.63 23.45 -13.18
CA LEU A 261 7.87 22.22 -13.39
C LEU A 261 8.26 21.51 -14.70
N MET A 262 8.57 22.28 -15.74
CA MET A 262 8.72 21.82 -17.11
C MET A 262 10.19 21.59 -17.51
N GLY A 263 11.15 22.19 -16.80
CA GLY A 263 12.59 21.97 -17.03
C GLY A 263 13.04 20.51 -16.83
N ASN A 264 12.22 19.68 -16.17
CA ASN A 264 12.53 18.27 -15.86
C ASN A 264 11.64 17.25 -16.61
N LEU A 265 10.76 17.68 -17.52
CA LEU A 265 9.83 16.77 -18.20
C LEU A 265 10.46 16.15 -19.46
N HIS A 266 10.63 14.82 -19.46
CA HIS A 266 10.90 14.07 -20.68
C HIS A 266 9.62 13.89 -21.51
N LYS A 267 9.71 14.10 -22.83
CA LYS A 267 8.59 13.90 -23.77
C LYS A 267 8.04 12.47 -23.65
N GLY A 268 6.74 12.34 -23.37
CA GLY A 268 6.00 11.07 -23.40
C GLY A 268 5.38 10.62 -22.07
N GLU A 269 5.59 11.37 -20.99
CA GLU A 269 5.05 11.02 -19.67
C GLU A 269 3.83 11.86 -19.32
N PHE A 270 2.67 11.21 -19.31
CA PHE A 270 1.36 11.81 -19.11
C PHE A 270 1.12 12.13 -17.63
N GLY A 271 1.17 13.43 -17.30
CA GLY A 271 1.05 13.98 -15.94
C GLY A 271 -0.38 14.13 -15.39
N CYS A 272 -0.52 14.25 -14.07
CA CYS A 272 -1.67 14.86 -13.38
C CYS A 272 -1.20 16.15 -12.68
N ILE A 273 -1.93 17.28 -12.80
CA ILE A 273 -1.62 18.54 -12.06
C ILE A 273 -2.68 18.84 -11.01
N TYR A 274 -2.22 19.29 -9.84
CA TYR A 274 -3.02 19.51 -8.64
C TYR A 274 -3.36 20.98 -8.34
N ILE A 275 -4.09 21.65 -9.23
CA ILE A 275 -4.84 22.93 -9.04
C ILE A 275 -5.53 23.28 -10.36
N PHE A 276 -6.71 23.93 -10.33
CA PHE A 276 -7.39 24.30 -11.58
C PHE A 276 -6.64 25.48 -12.23
N PRO A 277 -6.08 25.31 -13.44
CA PRO A 277 -5.17 26.29 -14.04
C PRO A 277 -5.94 27.39 -14.76
N CYS A 278 -5.40 28.61 -14.79
CA CYS A 278 -5.90 29.69 -15.65
C CYS A 278 -5.60 29.40 -17.14
N ASN A 279 -5.99 30.29 -18.04
CA ASN A 279 -5.77 30.13 -19.48
C ASN A 279 -4.30 30.05 -19.89
N GLU A 280 -3.41 30.88 -19.33
CA GLU A 280 -1.99 30.85 -19.71
C GLU A 280 -1.33 29.53 -19.29
N CYS A 281 -1.64 29.09 -18.08
CA CYS A 281 -1.29 27.78 -17.55
C CYS A 281 -1.76 26.62 -18.46
N ALA A 282 -3.02 26.67 -18.91
CA ALA A 282 -3.61 25.63 -19.75
C ALA A 282 -2.87 25.47 -21.10
N LYS A 283 -2.42 26.58 -21.71
CA LYS A 283 -1.61 26.52 -22.94
C LYS A 283 -0.34 25.70 -22.72
N ILE A 284 0.36 25.94 -21.62
CA ILE A 284 1.61 25.23 -21.29
C ILE A 284 1.34 23.74 -21.05
N ILE A 285 0.30 23.43 -20.27
CA ILE A 285 -0.11 22.04 -19.95
C ILE A 285 -0.43 21.25 -21.21
N ILE A 286 -1.16 21.87 -22.15
CA ILE A 286 -1.50 21.24 -23.43
C ILE A 286 -0.22 20.98 -24.24
N GLN A 287 0.68 21.96 -24.30
CA GLN A 287 1.91 21.84 -25.09
C GLN A 287 2.95 20.88 -24.48
N SER A 288 2.90 20.58 -23.17
CA SER A 288 3.71 19.50 -22.59
C SER A 288 3.20 18.11 -22.87
N GLY A 289 1.98 17.95 -23.37
CA GLY A 289 1.36 16.63 -23.56
C GLY A 289 0.80 16.02 -22.27
N ILE A 290 0.53 16.82 -21.24
CA ILE A 290 -0.20 16.39 -20.06
C ILE A 290 -1.65 16.08 -20.46
N THR A 291 -2.15 14.89 -20.12
CA THR A 291 -3.50 14.45 -20.50
C THR A 291 -4.54 14.59 -19.42
N GLU A 292 -4.15 14.84 -18.17
CA GLU A 292 -5.07 14.87 -17.04
C GLU A 292 -4.74 15.98 -16.03
N VAL A 293 -5.77 16.62 -15.48
CA VAL A 293 -5.68 17.66 -14.45
C VAL A 293 -6.64 17.34 -13.31
N VAL A 294 -6.13 17.23 -12.09
CA VAL A 294 -6.87 16.81 -10.90
C VAL A 294 -6.86 17.93 -9.87
N TYR A 295 -7.94 18.70 -9.71
CA TYR A 295 -7.89 19.95 -8.91
C TYR A 295 -8.70 19.87 -7.61
N LEU A 296 -8.27 20.56 -6.55
CA LEU A 296 -9.05 20.59 -5.29
C LEU A 296 -10.21 21.58 -5.32
N SER A 297 -9.98 22.78 -5.86
CA SER A 297 -10.92 23.90 -5.80
C SER A 297 -11.10 24.56 -7.17
N ASP A 298 -12.36 24.86 -7.52
CA ASP A 298 -12.76 25.62 -8.71
C ASP A 298 -13.50 26.91 -8.32
N LYS A 299 -13.10 27.55 -7.21
CA LYS A 299 -13.74 28.77 -6.69
C LYS A 299 -13.82 29.90 -7.73
N ASN A 300 -12.84 29.95 -8.64
CA ASN A 300 -12.71 30.98 -9.67
C ASN A 300 -13.26 30.53 -11.04
N GLY A 301 -13.90 29.36 -11.14
CA GLY A 301 -14.32 28.76 -12.41
C GLY A 301 -15.32 29.57 -13.23
N HIS A 302 -15.98 30.55 -12.61
CA HIS A 302 -16.88 31.50 -13.27
C HIS A 302 -16.14 32.63 -14.00
N LYS A 303 -14.86 32.88 -13.71
CA LYS A 303 -14.10 33.95 -14.34
C LYS A 303 -13.73 33.57 -15.79
N PRO A 304 -13.72 34.53 -16.73
CA PRO A 304 -13.43 34.25 -18.15
C PRO A 304 -12.14 33.48 -18.40
N THR A 305 -11.09 33.74 -17.61
CA THR A 305 -9.78 33.08 -17.68
C THR A 305 -9.85 31.56 -17.44
N TYR A 306 -10.65 31.12 -16.47
CA TYR A 306 -10.83 29.69 -16.18
C TYR A 306 -11.85 29.03 -17.12
N ILE A 307 -12.84 29.77 -17.62
CA ILE A 307 -13.74 29.29 -18.68
C ILE A 307 -12.94 29.02 -19.97
N ALA A 308 -12.03 29.93 -20.33
CA ALA A 308 -11.14 29.75 -21.47
C ALA A 308 -10.21 28.53 -21.28
N SER A 309 -9.68 28.32 -20.07
CA SER A 309 -8.91 27.13 -19.69
C SER A 309 -9.68 25.83 -19.96
N LYS A 310 -10.92 25.72 -19.46
CA LYS A 310 -11.80 24.55 -19.70
C LYS A 310 -12.01 24.30 -21.19
N ARG A 311 -12.36 25.34 -21.96
CA ARG A 311 -12.56 25.23 -23.41
C ARG A 311 -11.31 24.75 -24.14
N MET A 312 -10.12 25.20 -23.73
CA MET A 312 -8.86 24.73 -24.31
C MET A 312 -8.58 23.27 -23.98
N PHE A 313 -8.83 22.84 -22.73
CA PHE A 313 -8.70 21.43 -22.35
C PHE A 313 -9.68 20.53 -23.09
N ASP A 314 -10.95 20.93 -23.20
CA ASP A 314 -11.98 20.19 -23.94
C ASP A 314 -11.56 20.04 -25.42
N ALA A 315 -11.07 21.11 -26.04
CA ALA A 315 -10.60 21.09 -27.43
C ALA A 315 -9.34 20.23 -27.64
N ALA A 316 -8.42 20.21 -26.66
CA ALA A 316 -7.17 19.44 -26.71
C ALA A 316 -7.33 17.99 -26.22
N GLY A 317 -8.49 17.59 -25.70
CA GLY A 317 -8.72 16.26 -25.13
C GLY A 317 -8.03 16.02 -23.78
N VAL A 318 -7.70 17.09 -23.04
CA VAL A 318 -7.14 17.00 -21.68
C VAL A 318 -8.30 16.81 -20.70
N LYS A 319 -8.28 15.69 -19.96
CA LYS A 319 -9.31 15.40 -18.95
C LYS A 319 -9.07 16.27 -17.72
N TYR A 320 -10.13 16.74 -17.08
CA TYR A 320 -10.03 17.41 -15.80
C TYR A 320 -11.20 17.06 -14.88
N TRP A 321 -10.92 16.91 -13.58
CA TRP A 321 -11.94 16.61 -12.58
C TRP A 321 -11.53 17.07 -11.18
N GLN A 322 -12.55 17.31 -10.34
CA GLN A 322 -12.35 17.80 -8.99
C GLN A 322 -12.05 16.66 -8.02
N PHE A 323 -10.91 16.74 -7.34
CA PHE A 323 -10.53 15.83 -6.27
C PHE A 323 -11.38 16.04 -5.02
N LYS A 324 -11.89 14.94 -4.46
CA LYS A 324 -12.59 14.92 -3.17
C LYS A 324 -11.72 14.14 -2.18
N PRO A 325 -11.08 14.80 -1.20
CA PRO A 325 -10.23 14.11 -0.24
C PRO A 325 -11.05 13.14 0.61
N LYS A 326 -10.46 12.01 0.98
CA LYS A 326 -11.10 11.07 1.92
C LYS A 326 -10.84 11.47 3.37
N ASN A 327 -9.69 12.09 3.61
CA ASN A 327 -9.29 12.66 4.89
C ASN A 327 -9.30 14.19 4.83
N ASP A 328 -9.97 14.84 5.77
CA ASP A 328 -10.03 16.32 5.84
C ASP A 328 -8.68 16.95 6.18
N LYS A 329 -7.75 16.17 6.76
CA LYS A 329 -6.42 16.64 7.17
C LYS A 329 -5.39 15.52 7.14
N ILE A 330 -4.19 15.86 6.66
CA ILE A 330 -2.99 15.03 6.78
C ILE A 330 -2.00 15.78 7.69
N VAL A 331 -1.42 15.08 8.67
CA VAL A 331 -0.48 15.66 9.65
C VAL A 331 0.90 15.05 9.44
N ILE A 332 1.88 15.90 9.14
CA ILE A 332 3.30 15.52 9.15
C ILE A 332 3.85 15.87 10.53
N ASN A 333 4.18 14.86 11.34
CA ASN A 333 4.70 15.05 12.69
C ASN A 333 6.17 14.59 12.79
N PHE A 334 7.08 15.56 12.90
CA PHE A 334 8.52 15.28 13.05
C PHE A 334 8.92 14.74 14.42
N THR A 335 8.08 14.85 15.46
CA THR A 335 8.36 14.29 16.79
C THR A 335 8.06 12.80 16.89
N GLY A 336 7.38 12.22 15.90
CA GLY A 336 7.10 10.79 15.84
C GLY A 336 8.27 9.94 15.35
N ILE A 337 9.41 10.56 15.01
CA ILE A 337 10.63 9.90 14.58
C ILE A 337 11.61 9.93 15.75
N ASP A 338 12.07 8.76 16.19
CA ASP A 338 13.16 8.64 17.15
C ASP A 338 14.48 8.88 16.42
N TRP A 339 14.92 10.14 16.42
CA TRP A 339 16.11 10.59 15.71
C TRP A 339 17.41 10.01 16.28
N GLU A 340 17.43 9.57 17.55
CA GLU A 340 18.63 9.12 18.24
C GLU A 340 18.92 7.63 18.00
N ASN A 341 17.88 6.83 17.71
CA ASN A 341 18.01 5.39 17.49
C ASN A 341 18.03 4.94 16.03
N MET A 342 18.01 5.86 15.06
CA MET A 342 18.22 5.55 13.64
C MET A 342 19.70 5.32 13.34
N SER A 343 20.26 4.21 13.83
CA SER A 343 21.57 3.76 13.36
C SER A 343 21.44 3.19 11.94
N PRO A 344 22.26 3.61 10.96
CA PRO A 344 22.32 2.93 9.68
C PRO A 344 22.84 1.52 9.95
N SER A 345 22.00 0.52 9.75
CA SER A 345 22.45 -0.88 9.67
C SER A 345 23.54 -0.94 8.61
N LYS A 346 24.79 -1.16 9.06
CA LYS A 346 25.96 -1.34 8.20
C LYS A 346 25.81 -2.55 7.28
#